data_AF-A0A0L8HVS1-F1
#
_entry.id   AF-A0A0L8HVS1-F1
#
_cell.length_a   1.000
_cell.length_b   1.000
_cell.length_c   1.000
_cell.angle_alpha   90.00
_cell.angle_beta   90.00
_cell.angle_gamma   90.00
#
_symmetry.space_group_name_H-M   'P 1'
#
loop_
_entity.id
_entity.type
_entity.pdbx_description
1 polymer ?
#
loop_
_entity_poly.entity_id
_entity_poly.type
_entity_poly.pdbx_seq_one_letter_code
_entity_poly.pdbx_strand_id
1 'polypeptide(L)'
;MWEIYEATLKQDDKRKQHLNLGIFRSDYMLHCDKGSSSLAIKDFAKHLQLKQVETNTIASSFAGLATNMVSVHRYSMAQAGYYENENQVPNNNPANGLARGMVEAWNLYGNANSVVLFIVSSCERNIFDQKFVEHAIFEINPKISIIRQSLEDICQKGYLNEENKLIIDGLEIAVVYFRDGYSPDSYKSQQDWDTRKMIELSFAIKCPSINYHLAGTKKIQQELSRPGVLEKFISDGSRVQKLRNTFVEQYSLEMSLYCGHAGAVNIPTSVAKQ
;
A
#
# COMPACT_ATOMS: atom_id res chain seq x y z
N MET A 1 -16.78 -1.24 2.12
CA MET A 1 -15.70 -0.46 1.45
C MET A 1 -16.22 0.44 0.33
N TRP A 2 -16.85 -0.11 -0.72
CA TRP A 2 -17.41 0.71 -1.81
C TRP A 2 -18.42 1.76 -1.31
N GLU A 3 -19.30 1.39 -0.38
CA GLU A 3 -20.26 2.33 0.24
C GLU A 3 -19.59 3.50 0.98
N ILE A 4 -18.40 3.27 1.56
CA ILE A 4 -17.61 4.33 2.20
C ILE A 4 -17.10 5.28 1.13
N TYR A 5 -16.58 4.76 0.03
CA TYR A 5 -16.17 5.57 -1.12
C TYR A 5 -17.34 6.40 -1.67
N GLU A 6 -18.52 5.79 -1.88
CA GLU A 6 -19.71 6.53 -2.32
C GLU A 6 -20.11 7.63 -1.33
N ALA A 7 -19.96 7.41 -0.02
CA ALA A 7 -20.20 8.44 0.98
C ALA A 7 -19.23 9.63 0.82
N THR A 8 -17.95 9.39 0.48
CA THR A 8 -16.98 10.49 0.21
C THR A 8 -17.32 11.31 -1.04
N LEU A 9 -18.09 10.76 -1.97
CA LEU A 9 -18.57 11.47 -3.16
C LEU A 9 -19.78 12.37 -2.86
N LYS A 10 -20.53 12.05 -1.81
CA LYS A 10 -21.72 12.79 -1.36
C LYS A 10 -21.40 13.83 -0.28
N GLN A 11 -20.16 13.87 0.20
CA GLN A 11 -19.71 14.79 1.24
C GLN A 11 -19.60 16.21 0.70
N ASP A 12 -19.97 17.21 1.51
CA ASP A 12 -19.72 18.62 1.22
C ASP A 12 -18.20 18.85 1.02
N ASP A 13 -17.84 19.45 -0.10
CA ASP A 13 -16.46 19.72 -0.52
C ASP A 13 -15.68 20.53 0.53
N LYS A 14 -16.35 21.43 1.25
CA LYS A 14 -15.76 22.25 2.32
C LYS A 14 -15.41 21.44 3.57
N ARG A 15 -16.05 20.28 3.76
CA ARG A 15 -15.84 19.38 4.91
C ARG A 15 -14.92 18.21 4.57
N LYS A 16 -14.47 18.12 3.32
CA LYS A 16 -13.69 17.00 2.79
C LYS A 16 -12.19 17.27 2.90
N GLN A 17 -11.43 16.24 3.27
CA GLN A 17 -9.97 16.29 3.17
C GLN A 17 -9.54 15.97 1.74
N HIS A 18 -8.78 16.88 1.13
CA HIS A 18 -8.28 16.79 -0.25
C HIS A 18 -6.87 16.19 -0.36
N LEU A 19 -6.09 16.29 0.72
CA LEU A 19 -4.77 15.69 0.82
C LEU A 19 -4.88 14.21 1.14
N ASN A 20 -4.06 13.42 0.44
CA ASN A 20 -3.99 11.97 0.62
C ASN A 20 -2.51 11.58 0.72
N LEU A 21 -2.17 10.75 1.69
CA LEU A 21 -0.83 10.18 1.79
C LEU A 21 -0.84 8.75 1.24
N GLY A 22 0.05 8.49 0.29
CA GLY A 22 0.25 7.17 -0.30
C GLY A 22 1.57 6.55 0.13
N ILE A 23 1.52 5.47 0.92
CA ILE A 23 2.68 4.64 1.23
C ILE A 23 2.45 3.28 0.57
N PHE A 24 3.02 3.12 -0.62
CA PHE A 24 2.77 1.98 -1.49
C PHE A 24 3.98 1.08 -1.61
N ARG A 25 3.74 -0.21 -1.84
CA ARG A 25 4.78 -1.18 -2.21
C ARG A 25 4.37 -1.92 -3.45
N SER A 26 5.23 -1.95 -4.47
CA SER A 26 5.00 -2.79 -5.64
C SER A 26 5.93 -3.99 -5.56
N ASP A 27 5.33 -5.17 -5.60
CA ASP A 27 6.04 -6.43 -5.47
C ASP A 27 6.24 -7.05 -6.85
N TYR A 28 7.45 -7.52 -7.12
CA TYR A 28 7.85 -8.06 -8.42
C TYR A 28 8.53 -9.43 -8.26
N MET A 29 8.40 -10.25 -9.29
CA MET A 29 9.17 -11.49 -9.46
C MET A 29 9.91 -11.47 -10.80
N LEU A 30 11.05 -12.15 -10.85
CA LEU A 30 11.77 -12.37 -12.08
C LEU A 30 11.16 -13.54 -12.83
N HIS A 31 10.74 -13.30 -14.07
CA HIS A 31 10.25 -14.30 -15.00
C HIS A 31 11.30 -14.61 -16.05
N CYS A 32 11.41 -15.88 -16.41
CA CYS A 32 12.29 -16.35 -17.48
C CYS A 32 11.54 -17.37 -18.32
N ASP A 33 11.59 -17.23 -19.65
CA ASP A 33 10.90 -18.15 -20.56
C ASP A 33 11.51 -19.55 -20.50
N LYS A 34 10.67 -20.58 -20.62
CA LYS A 34 11.00 -22.01 -20.43
C LYS A 34 12.12 -22.57 -21.33
N GLY A 35 12.58 -21.82 -22.35
CA GLY A 35 13.71 -22.20 -23.21
C GLY A 35 15.09 -21.73 -22.73
N SER A 36 15.17 -21.00 -21.61
CA SER A 36 16.39 -20.29 -21.19
C SER A 36 17.15 -20.98 -20.05
N SER A 37 16.64 -22.10 -19.53
CA SER A 37 17.19 -22.80 -18.35
C SER A 37 18.53 -23.53 -18.62
N SER A 38 18.91 -23.67 -19.89
CA SER A 38 20.18 -24.26 -20.34
C SER A 38 21.22 -23.22 -20.80
N LEU A 39 20.93 -21.92 -20.67
CA LEU A 39 21.84 -20.85 -21.08
C LEU A 39 22.93 -20.59 -20.03
N ALA A 40 24.12 -20.17 -20.49
CA ALA A 40 25.15 -19.66 -19.59
C ALA A 40 24.63 -18.43 -18.81
N ILE A 41 25.08 -18.23 -17.57
CA ILE A 41 24.59 -17.18 -16.64
C ILE A 41 24.54 -15.78 -17.30
N LYS A 42 25.52 -15.44 -18.16
CA LYS A 42 25.57 -14.13 -18.85
C LYS A 42 24.47 -13.94 -19.88
N ASP A 43 23.99 -15.03 -20.49
CA ASP A 43 22.90 -14.98 -21.45
C ASP A 43 21.55 -15.11 -20.76
N PHE A 44 21.48 -15.84 -19.63
CA PHE A 44 20.29 -15.93 -18.78
C PHE A 44 19.76 -14.55 -18.36
N ALA A 45 20.65 -13.62 -17.96
CA ALA A 45 20.26 -12.27 -17.56
C ALA A 45 19.53 -11.47 -18.65
N LYS A 46 19.78 -11.75 -19.94
CA LYS A 46 19.11 -11.08 -21.07
C LYS A 46 17.67 -11.54 -21.27
N HIS A 47 17.30 -12.68 -20.70
CA HIS A 47 15.97 -13.27 -20.80
C HIS A 47 15.12 -13.05 -19.54
N LEU A 48 15.68 -12.39 -18.51
CA LEU A 48 14.96 -12.05 -17.30
C LEU A 48 14.03 -10.86 -17.52
N GLN A 49 12.76 -11.05 -17.18
CA GLN A 49 11.75 -10.02 -17.20
C GLN A 49 11.25 -9.76 -15.78
N LEU A 50 11.20 -8.50 -15.38
CA LEU A 50 10.58 -8.13 -14.12
C LEU A 50 9.06 -8.11 -14.29
N LYS A 51 8.35 -8.92 -13.52
CA LYS A 51 6.89 -9.03 -13.57
C LYS A 51 6.26 -8.64 -12.25
N GLN A 52 5.33 -7.69 -12.31
CA GLN A 52 4.61 -7.20 -11.14
C GLN A 52 3.64 -8.29 -10.65
N VAL A 53 3.80 -8.69 -9.40
CA VAL A 53 2.89 -9.59 -8.70
C VAL A 53 1.72 -8.80 -8.14
N GLU A 54 2.02 -7.68 -7.48
CA GLU A 54 0.99 -6.85 -6.86
C GLU A 54 1.42 -5.42 -6.57
N THR A 55 0.41 -4.59 -6.28
CA THR A 55 0.58 -3.25 -5.70
C THR A 55 -0.17 -3.19 -4.37
N ASN A 56 0.58 -3.12 -3.29
CA ASN A 56 0.07 -2.93 -1.94
C ASN A 56 -0.13 -1.44 -1.68
N THR A 57 -1.39 -1.02 -1.52
CA THR A 57 -1.76 0.38 -1.25
C THR A 57 -2.14 0.64 0.20
N ILE A 58 -2.37 -0.40 0.99
CA ILE A 58 -2.70 -0.34 2.42
C ILE A 58 -1.74 -1.23 3.23
N ALA A 59 -1.37 -0.78 4.44
CA ALA A 59 -0.63 -1.57 5.42
C ALA A 59 0.64 -2.27 4.90
N SER A 60 1.29 -1.67 3.89
CA SER A 60 2.56 -2.15 3.34
C SER A 60 3.60 -2.31 4.45
N SER A 61 3.92 -3.57 4.75
CA SER A 61 4.78 -3.95 5.88
C SER A 61 6.27 -3.94 5.52
N PHE A 62 7.11 -4.08 6.55
CA PHE A 62 8.55 -4.30 6.49
C PHE A 62 9.42 -3.07 6.20
N ALA A 63 8.87 -1.87 6.14
CA ALA A 63 9.68 -0.66 6.00
C ALA A 63 10.64 -0.46 7.19
N GLY A 64 10.19 -0.76 8.42
CA GLY A 64 11.02 -0.70 9.62
C GLY A 64 12.10 -1.76 9.61
N LEU A 65 11.70 -3.04 9.43
CA LEU A 65 12.63 -4.16 9.49
C LEU A 65 13.63 -4.17 8.33
N ALA A 66 13.19 -3.86 7.10
CA ALA A 66 14.05 -3.87 5.92
C ALA A 66 15.19 -2.85 5.99
N THR A 67 14.99 -1.75 6.73
CA THR A 67 16.04 -0.76 7.00
C THR A 67 17.25 -1.39 7.71
N ASN A 68 17.00 -2.37 8.59
CA ASN A 68 18.04 -3.04 9.36
C ASN A 68 18.64 -4.27 8.64
N MET A 69 17.96 -4.80 7.62
CA MET A 69 18.40 -6.00 6.90
C MET A 69 19.70 -5.79 6.11
N VAL A 70 19.98 -4.55 5.69
CA VAL A 70 21.23 -4.21 5.00
C VAL A 70 22.42 -4.59 5.87
N SER A 71 22.47 -4.12 7.12
CA SER A 71 23.57 -4.43 8.06
C SER A 71 23.71 -5.93 8.33
N VAL A 72 22.59 -6.67 8.41
CA VAL A 72 22.59 -8.12 8.62
C VAL A 72 23.19 -8.87 7.42
N HIS A 73 22.81 -8.48 6.19
CA HIS A 73 23.37 -9.08 4.98
C HIS A 73 24.87 -8.80 4.85
N ARG A 74 25.29 -7.55 5.11
CA ARG A 74 26.69 -7.13 5.10
C ARG A 74 27.53 -7.92 6.09
N TYR A 75 27.03 -8.07 7.31
CA TYR A 75 27.67 -8.90 8.33
C TYR A 75 27.80 -10.36 7.88
N SER A 76 26.71 -10.96 7.39
CA SER A 76 26.73 -12.35 6.92
C SER A 76 27.71 -12.57 5.76
N MET A 77 27.80 -11.64 4.82
CA MET A 77 28.78 -11.69 3.72
C MET A 77 30.21 -11.59 4.24
N ALA A 78 30.48 -10.66 5.16
CA ALA A 78 31.80 -10.52 5.76
C ALA A 78 32.24 -11.80 6.50
N GLN A 79 31.31 -12.46 7.22
CA GLN A 79 31.59 -13.76 7.86
C GLN A 79 31.91 -14.87 6.85
N ALA A 80 31.39 -14.77 5.63
CA ALA A 80 31.70 -15.68 4.54
C ALA A 80 32.97 -15.29 3.74
N GLY A 81 33.72 -14.28 4.19
CA GLY A 81 34.94 -13.80 3.52
C GLY A 81 34.69 -12.86 2.33
N TYR A 82 33.45 -12.42 2.13
CA TYR A 82 33.06 -11.46 1.10
C TYR A 82 32.93 -10.07 1.72
N TYR A 83 34.01 -9.30 1.73
CA TYR A 83 34.02 -7.91 2.19
C TYR A 83 33.49 -6.99 1.08
N GLU A 84 32.51 -6.16 1.41
CA GLU A 84 31.66 -5.45 0.45
C GLU A 84 32.37 -4.53 -0.55
N ASN A 85 31.70 -4.38 -1.71
CA ASN A 85 31.56 -3.13 -2.44
C ASN A 85 30.07 -2.73 -2.50
N GLU A 86 29.76 -1.43 -2.42
CA GLU A 86 28.40 -0.86 -2.25
C GLU A 86 27.34 -1.34 -3.26
N ASN A 87 27.76 -1.97 -4.36
CA ASN A 87 26.91 -2.44 -5.45
C ASN A 87 26.24 -3.79 -5.20
N GLN A 88 26.67 -4.58 -4.21
CA GLN A 88 26.14 -5.93 -3.98
C GLN A 88 24.94 -5.97 -3.03
N VAL A 89 24.96 -5.16 -1.95
CA VAL A 89 23.83 -4.95 -1.05
C VAL A 89 23.52 -3.45 -1.03
N PRO A 90 22.52 -3.00 -1.80
CA PRO A 90 22.17 -1.59 -1.85
C PRO A 90 21.80 -1.04 -0.48
N ASN A 91 22.20 0.20 -0.19
CA ASN A 91 21.67 0.93 0.95
C ASN A 91 20.14 1.03 0.82
N ASN A 92 19.44 0.76 1.92
CA ASN A 92 17.98 0.70 1.94
C ASN A 92 17.48 1.24 3.28
N ASN A 93 16.74 2.36 3.25
CA ASN A 93 16.12 2.94 4.45
C ASN A 93 14.67 3.36 4.18
N PRO A 94 13.76 2.39 3.99
CA PRO A 94 12.36 2.68 3.74
C PRO A 94 11.67 3.29 4.97
N ALA A 95 12.11 2.98 6.20
CA ALA A 95 11.56 3.60 7.41
C ALA A 95 11.68 5.13 7.38
N ASN A 96 12.85 5.65 7.00
CA ASN A 96 13.06 7.08 6.86
C ASN A 96 12.20 7.70 5.74
N GLY A 97 12.06 7.01 4.60
CA GLY A 97 11.20 7.46 3.51
C GLY A 97 9.73 7.58 3.93
N LEU A 98 9.21 6.57 4.63
CA LEU A 98 7.85 6.59 5.19
C LEU A 98 7.69 7.71 6.22
N ALA A 99 8.65 7.85 7.13
CA ALA A 99 8.63 8.87 8.17
C ALA A 99 8.60 10.29 7.58
N ARG A 100 9.41 10.57 6.55
CA ARG A 100 9.37 11.85 5.82
C ARG A 100 7.99 12.13 5.24
N GLY A 101 7.36 11.14 4.62
CA GLY A 101 6.00 11.28 4.08
C GLY A 101 4.96 11.60 5.16
N MET A 102 5.05 10.96 6.33
CA MET A 102 4.14 11.22 7.45
C MET A 102 4.37 12.60 8.08
N VAL A 103 5.63 13.00 8.28
CA VAL A 103 5.98 14.32 8.80
C VAL A 103 5.48 15.41 7.84
N GLU A 104 5.65 15.22 6.54
CA GLU A 104 5.17 16.19 5.54
C GLU A 104 3.65 16.27 5.52
N ALA A 105 2.94 15.14 5.59
CA ALA A 105 1.48 15.14 5.71
C ALA A 105 1.01 15.87 6.96
N TRP A 106 1.66 15.65 8.11
CA TRP A 106 1.33 16.35 9.36
C TRP A 106 1.62 17.86 9.26
N ASN A 107 2.74 18.26 8.64
CA ASN A 107 3.05 19.67 8.39
C ASN A 107 2.00 20.34 7.49
N LEU A 108 1.58 19.66 6.43
CA LEU A 108 0.54 20.14 5.51
C LEU A 108 -0.84 20.22 6.17
N TYR A 109 -1.12 19.37 7.16
CA TYR A 109 -2.33 19.49 7.97
C TYR A 109 -2.35 20.79 8.80
N GLY A 110 -1.19 21.22 9.30
CA GLY A 110 -0.99 22.60 9.78
C GLY A 110 -1.42 22.88 11.23
N ASN A 111 -1.65 21.86 12.06
CA ASN A 111 -1.95 22.02 13.49
C ASN A 111 -0.86 21.41 14.38
N ALA A 112 -0.10 22.24 15.08
CA ALA A 112 1.02 21.79 15.92
C ALA A 112 0.60 20.95 17.15
N ASN A 113 -0.66 21.01 17.57
CA ASN A 113 -1.19 20.25 18.71
C ASN A 113 -1.86 18.94 18.28
N SER A 114 -1.91 18.66 16.97
CA SER A 114 -2.50 17.45 16.43
C SER A 114 -1.54 16.25 16.50
N VAL A 115 -2.10 15.04 16.44
CA VAL A 115 -1.34 13.79 16.55
C VAL A 115 -1.47 12.94 15.28
N VAL A 116 -0.52 12.03 15.11
CA VAL A 116 -0.59 10.97 14.10
C VAL A 116 -1.19 9.73 14.74
N LEU A 117 -2.26 9.19 14.14
CA LEU A 117 -2.93 7.97 14.58
C LEU A 117 -2.42 6.78 13.78
N PHE A 118 -1.89 5.76 14.45
CA PHE A 118 -1.66 4.44 13.87
C PHE A 118 -2.86 3.55 14.20
N ILE A 119 -3.58 3.12 13.17
CA ILE A 119 -4.64 2.11 13.32
C ILE A 119 -3.97 0.74 13.29
N VAL A 120 -4.11 -0.01 14.38
CA VAL A 120 -3.38 -1.26 14.62
C VAL A 120 -4.31 -2.38 15.04
N SER A 121 -3.91 -3.62 14.80
CA SER A 121 -4.61 -4.78 15.33
C SER A 121 -4.41 -4.88 16.85
N SER A 122 -5.41 -5.42 17.55
CA SER A 122 -5.33 -5.71 18.99
C SER A 122 -4.22 -6.71 19.34
N CYS A 123 -3.87 -7.60 18.39
CA CYS A 123 -2.82 -8.61 18.56
C CYS A 123 -1.73 -8.48 17.48
N GLU A 124 -0.95 -7.40 17.50
CA GLU A 124 0.08 -7.11 16.51
C GLU A 124 1.42 -7.84 16.80
N ARG A 125 1.71 -8.91 16.06
CA ARG A 125 2.98 -9.65 16.17
C ARG A 125 4.16 -8.92 15.52
N ASN A 126 3.90 -8.06 14.53
CA ASN A 126 4.92 -7.32 13.78
C ASN A 126 5.06 -5.87 14.27
N ILE A 127 4.87 -5.64 15.58
CA ILE A 127 4.88 -4.30 16.18
C ILE A 127 6.23 -3.59 16.00
N PHE A 128 7.33 -4.33 16.00
CA PHE A 128 8.66 -3.75 15.86
C PHE A 128 8.87 -3.06 14.51
N ASP A 129 8.28 -3.59 13.43
CA ASP A 129 8.28 -2.91 12.13
C ASP A 129 7.67 -1.51 12.21
N GLN A 130 6.59 -1.37 12.99
CA GLN A 130 5.89 -0.11 13.17
C GLN A 130 6.66 0.83 14.11
N LYS A 131 7.27 0.28 15.17
CA LYS A 131 8.08 1.06 16.13
C LYS A 131 9.33 1.68 15.49
N PHE A 132 9.95 1.02 14.51
CA PHE A 132 11.02 1.64 13.73
C PHE A 132 10.53 2.85 12.93
N VAL A 133 9.31 2.80 12.39
CA VAL A 133 8.71 3.95 11.69
C VAL A 133 8.39 5.08 12.68
N GLU A 134 7.84 4.76 13.86
CA GLU A 134 7.62 5.74 14.93
C GLU A 134 8.93 6.45 15.34
N HIS A 135 10.00 5.67 15.54
CA HIS A 135 11.32 6.22 15.86
C HIS A 135 11.85 7.12 14.76
N ALA A 136 11.75 6.71 13.49
CA ALA A 136 12.18 7.52 12.37
C ALA A 136 11.38 8.84 12.24
N ILE A 137 10.08 8.84 12.60
CA ILE A 137 9.28 10.07 12.66
C ILE A 137 9.80 10.98 13.78
N PHE A 138 10.04 10.43 14.96
CA PHE A 138 10.57 11.17 16.10
C PHE A 138 11.95 11.79 15.81
N GLU A 139 12.84 11.07 15.13
CA GLU A 139 14.15 11.57 14.71
C GLU A 139 14.04 12.77 13.74
N ILE A 140 13.04 12.77 12.86
CA ILE A 140 12.81 13.87 11.92
C ILE A 140 12.13 15.05 12.62
N ASN A 141 11.10 14.80 13.41
CA ASN A 141 10.37 15.83 14.14
C ASN A 141 9.86 15.31 15.49
N PRO A 142 10.58 15.59 16.60
CA PRO A 142 10.24 15.08 17.92
C PRO A 142 8.97 15.70 18.52
N LYS A 143 8.38 16.71 17.87
CA LYS A 143 7.11 17.32 18.32
C LYS A 143 5.88 16.50 17.92
N ILE A 144 6.02 15.61 16.94
CA ILE A 144 4.90 14.79 16.47
C ILE A 144 4.64 13.68 17.47
N SER A 145 3.48 13.74 18.12
CA SER A 145 3.00 12.65 18.98
C SER A 145 2.29 11.60 18.14
N ILE A 146 2.52 10.33 18.46
CA ILE A 146 1.88 9.18 17.82
C ILE A 146 1.03 8.46 18.85
N ILE A 147 -0.22 8.19 18.50
CA ILE A 147 -1.10 7.29 19.27
C ILE A 147 -1.43 6.05 18.46
N ARG A 148 -1.64 4.93 19.14
CA ARG A 148 -1.93 3.63 18.54
C ARG A 148 -3.28 3.17 19.06
N GLN A 149 -4.24 2.93 18.19
CA GLN A 149 -5.59 2.51 18.58
C GLN A 149 -6.10 1.44 17.61
N SER A 150 -6.87 0.49 18.13
CA SER A 150 -7.66 -0.40 17.27
C SER A 150 -8.95 0.31 16.82
N LEU A 151 -9.63 -0.23 15.79
CA LEU A 151 -10.96 0.29 15.41
C LEU A 151 -11.96 0.20 16.57
N GLU A 152 -11.86 -0.85 17.38
CA GLU A 152 -12.68 -1.09 18.57
C GLU A 152 -12.49 0.02 19.63
N ASP A 153 -11.25 0.44 19.88
CA ASP A 153 -10.95 1.54 20.81
C ASP A 153 -11.48 2.88 20.28
N ILE A 154 -11.32 3.13 18.97
CA ILE A 154 -11.77 4.37 18.33
C ILE A 154 -13.29 4.46 18.35
N CYS A 155 -14.01 3.35 18.20
CA CYS A 155 -15.46 3.33 18.29
C CYS A 155 -15.99 3.91 19.62
N GLN A 156 -15.26 3.70 20.71
CA GLN A 156 -15.69 4.11 22.05
C GLN A 156 -15.34 5.56 22.37
N LYS A 157 -14.27 6.08 21.77
CA LYS A 157 -13.58 7.32 22.20
C LYS A 157 -13.50 8.39 21.11
N GLY A 158 -13.73 7.99 19.86
CA GLY A 158 -13.58 8.80 18.67
C GLY A 158 -14.88 9.47 18.25
N TYR A 159 -14.80 10.72 17.81
CA TYR A 159 -15.92 11.45 17.22
C TYR A 159 -15.44 12.52 16.24
N LEU A 160 -16.37 13.07 15.44
CA LEU A 160 -16.11 14.25 14.62
C LEU A 160 -16.65 15.50 15.32
N ASN A 161 -15.84 16.55 15.43
CA ASN A 161 -16.31 17.84 15.93
C ASN A 161 -17.12 18.60 14.85
N GLU A 162 -17.56 19.82 15.18
CA GLU A 162 -18.35 20.68 14.28
C GLU A 162 -17.61 21.02 12.96
N GLU A 163 -16.28 21.08 13.01
CA GLU A 163 -15.39 21.31 11.86
C GLU A 163 -15.03 20.02 11.12
N ASN A 164 -15.66 18.89 11.46
CA ASN A 164 -15.41 17.59 10.85
C ASN A 164 -14.00 17.01 11.12
N LYS A 165 -13.30 17.52 12.11
CA LYS A 165 -12.01 16.99 12.56
C LYS A 165 -12.23 15.76 13.43
N LEU A 166 -11.38 14.76 13.23
CA LEU A 166 -11.40 13.55 14.05
C LEU A 166 -10.75 13.84 15.40
N ILE A 167 -11.49 13.62 16.47
CA ILE A 167 -11.03 13.76 17.86
C ILE A 167 -11.07 12.38 18.51
N ILE A 168 -10.00 11.99 19.21
CA ILE A 168 -9.93 10.74 20.01
C ILE A 168 -9.33 11.09 21.36
N ASP A 169 -10.04 10.81 22.46
CA ASP A 169 -9.61 11.15 23.83
C ASP A 169 -9.19 12.63 23.98
N GLY A 170 -9.88 13.54 23.29
CA GLY A 170 -9.58 14.98 23.28
C GLY A 170 -8.41 15.41 22.39
N LEU A 171 -7.78 14.47 21.67
CA LEU A 171 -6.68 14.74 20.75
C LEU A 171 -7.19 14.87 19.31
N GLU A 172 -6.82 15.96 18.64
CA GLU A 172 -7.11 16.17 17.21
C GLU A 172 -6.17 15.33 16.34
N ILE A 173 -6.72 14.55 15.42
CA ILE A 173 -5.96 13.66 14.55
C ILE A 173 -5.68 14.34 13.21
N ALA A 174 -4.39 14.53 12.90
CA ALA A 174 -3.95 15.10 11.62
C ALA A 174 -3.79 14.05 10.53
N VAL A 175 -3.17 12.92 10.86
CA VAL A 175 -2.85 11.86 9.90
C VAL A 175 -3.29 10.53 10.47
N VAL A 176 -3.93 9.70 9.64
CA VAL A 176 -4.35 8.35 9.99
C VAL A 176 -3.58 7.36 9.15
N TYR A 177 -2.69 6.59 9.78
CA TYR A 177 -1.89 5.56 9.16
C TYR A 177 -2.46 4.17 9.46
N PHE A 178 -2.94 3.48 8.42
CA PHE A 178 -3.51 2.14 8.56
C PHE A 178 -2.42 1.07 8.55
N ARG A 179 -2.29 0.34 9.67
CA ARG A 179 -1.60 -0.94 9.79
C ARG A 179 -2.55 -2.12 10.01
N ASP A 180 -3.85 -1.85 10.00
CA ASP A 180 -4.95 -2.80 10.05
C ASP A 180 -6.09 -2.32 9.13
N GLY A 181 -7.20 -3.05 9.05
CA GLY A 181 -8.38 -2.65 8.25
C GLY A 181 -8.26 -2.98 6.76
N TYR A 182 -7.38 -3.92 6.40
CA TYR A 182 -7.23 -4.49 5.06
C TYR A 182 -7.87 -5.87 4.91
N SER A 183 -8.18 -6.56 6.03
CA SER A 183 -8.90 -7.83 6.06
C SER A 183 -10.33 -7.62 6.57
N PRO A 184 -11.32 -8.41 6.13
CA PRO A 184 -12.61 -8.49 6.80
C PRO A 184 -12.50 -8.79 8.31
N ASP A 185 -11.49 -9.56 8.73
CA ASP A 185 -11.29 -9.93 10.14
C ASP A 185 -10.99 -8.72 11.05
N SER A 186 -10.57 -7.60 10.48
CA SER A 186 -10.38 -6.34 11.19
C SER A 186 -11.71 -5.69 11.60
N TYR A 187 -12.84 -6.15 11.04
CA TYR A 187 -14.18 -5.60 11.22
C TYR A 187 -15.10 -6.63 11.88
N LYS A 188 -15.15 -6.61 13.21
CA LYS A 188 -15.92 -7.60 14.00
C LYS A 188 -17.39 -7.22 14.14
N SER A 189 -17.73 -5.95 13.89
CA SER A 189 -19.05 -5.39 14.09
C SER A 189 -19.40 -4.30 13.08
N GLN A 190 -20.68 -3.93 12.99
CA GLN A 190 -21.11 -2.75 12.21
C GLN A 190 -20.48 -1.46 12.73
N GLN A 191 -20.20 -1.38 14.03
CA GLN A 191 -19.56 -0.24 14.65
C GLN A 191 -18.13 -0.04 14.14
N ASP A 192 -17.39 -1.10 13.80
CA ASP A 192 -16.06 -0.99 13.17
C ASP A 192 -16.16 -0.38 11.77
N TRP A 193 -17.20 -0.75 11.01
CA TRP A 193 -17.48 -0.19 9.69
C TRP A 193 -17.88 1.29 9.78
N ASP A 194 -18.74 1.64 10.72
CA ASP A 194 -19.17 3.01 10.98
C ASP A 194 -17.99 3.87 11.44
N THR A 195 -17.10 3.32 12.27
CA THR A 195 -15.85 3.96 12.70
C THR A 195 -14.92 4.19 11.51
N ARG A 196 -14.70 3.19 10.66
CA ARG A 196 -13.90 3.37 9.43
C ARG A 196 -14.48 4.43 8.52
N LYS A 197 -15.81 4.49 8.38
CA LYS A 197 -16.51 5.52 7.61
C LYS A 197 -16.34 6.91 8.24
N MET A 198 -16.47 7.03 9.56
CA MET A 198 -16.25 8.28 10.30
C MET A 198 -14.82 8.79 10.08
N ILE A 199 -13.83 7.91 10.21
CA ILE A 199 -12.41 8.23 9.96
C ILE A 199 -12.22 8.74 8.53
N GLU A 200 -12.78 8.04 7.54
CA GLU A 200 -12.65 8.42 6.13
C GLU A 200 -13.26 9.79 5.85
N LEU A 201 -14.45 10.04 6.40
CA LEU A 201 -15.17 11.30 6.24
C LEU A 201 -14.56 12.45 7.06
N SER A 202 -13.64 12.18 7.98
CA SER A 202 -12.97 13.22 8.76
C SER A 202 -12.02 14.10 7.94
N PHE A 203 -11.64 15.24 8.52
CA PHE A 203 -10.62 16.11 7.95
C PHE A 203 -9.19 15.57 8.11
N ALA A 204 -8.95 14.44 8.81
CA ALA A 204 -7.62 13.86 8.90
C ALA A 204 -7.12 13.39 7.51
N ILE A 205 -5.82 13.44 7.27
CA ILE A 205 -5.18 12.90 6.05
C ILE A 205 -5.04 11.39 6.21
N LYS A 206 -5.67 10.63 5.31
CA LYS A 206 -5.64 9.17 5.38
C LYS A 206 -4.42 8.61 4.64
N CYS A 207 -3.85 7.54 5.19
CA CYS A 207 -2.78 6.75 4.62
C CYS A 207 -3.07 5.24 4.75
N PRO A 208 -3.74 4.63 3.77
CA PRO A 208 -4.36 5.25 2.60
C PRO A 208 -5.79 5.72 2.88
N SER A 209 -6.28 6.63 2.06
CA SER A 209 -7.71 6.89 1.88
C SER A 209 -8.43 5.73 1.20
N ILE A 210 -9.76 5.75 1.23
CA ILE A 210 -10.59 4.66 0.69
C ILE A 210 -10.39 4.46 -0.82
N ASN A 211 -10.18 5.53 -1.60
CA ASN A 211 -9.90 5.43 -3.02
C ASN A 211 -8.53 4.77 -3.29
N TYR A 212 -7.51 5.11 -2.51
CA TYR A 212 -6.21 4.43 -2.60
C TYR A 212 -6.29 2.97 -2.17
N HIS A 213 -7.06 2.65 -1.13
CA HIS A 213 -7.29 1.26 -0.74
C HIS A 213 -7.98 0.47 -1.87
N LEU A 214 -9.07 0.99 -2.44
CA LEU A 214 -9.77 0.34 -3.56
C LEU A 214 -8.88 0.18 -4.80
N ALA A 215 -8.01 1.16 -5.07
CA ALA A 215 -7.06 1.11 -6.19
C ALA A 215 -6.03 -0.03 -6.07
N GLY A 216 -5.75 -0.52 -4.86
CA GLY A 216 -4.86 -1.66 -4.63
C GLY A 216 -5.51 -3.04 -4.79
N THR A 217 -6.79 -3.10 -5.11
CA THR A 217 -7.47 -4.39 -5.30
C THR A 217 -6.96 -5.12 -6.54
N LYS A 218 -6.93 -6.46 -6.48
CA LYS A 218 -6.55 -7.30 -7.63
C LYS A 218 -7.43 -7.06 -8.85
N LYS A 219 -8.71 -6.72 -8.64
CA LYS A 219 -9.63 -6.38 -9.74
C LYS A 219 -9.17 -5.12 -10.47
N ILE A 220 -8.75 -4.07 -9.76
CA ILE A 220 -8.21 -2.87 -10.40
C ILE A 220 -6.87 -3.15 -11.10
N GLN A 221 -5.98 -3.96 -10.51
CA GLN A 221 -4.75 -4.40 -11.17
C GLN A 221 -5.04 -5.11 -12.50
N GLN A 222 -6.05 -5.99 -12.55
CA GLN A 222 -6.48 -6.67 -13.77
C GLN A 222 -7.14 -5.71 -14.77
N GLU A 223 -7.96 -4.76 -14.33
CA GLU A 223 -8.57 -3.79 -15.23
C GLU A 223 -7.53 -2.85 -15.86
N LEU A 224 -6.51 -2.42 -15.10
CA LEU A 224 -5.41 -1.59 -15.59
C LEU A 224 -4.54 -2.30 -16.64
N SER A 225 -4.50 -3.64 -16.64
CA SER A 225 -3.75 -4.40 -17.65
C SER A 225 -4.47 -4.45 -19.00
N ARG A 226 -5.76 -4.11 -19.08
CA ARG A 226 -6.51 -4.11 -20.34
C ARG A 226 -5.96 -3.07 -21.34
N PRO A 227 -6.02 -3.36 -22.66
CA PRO A 227 -5.66 -2.39 -23.69
C PRO A 227 -6.49 -1.10 -23.54
N GLY A 228 -5.83 0.06 -23.64
CA GLY A 228 -6.48 1.37 -23.62
C GLY A 228 -6.96 1.88 -22.24
N VAL A 229 -6.82 1.10 -21.16
CA VAL A 229 -7.25 1.55 -19.82
C VAL A 229 -6.18 2.41 -19.15
N LEU A 230 -4.91 1.99 -19.19
CA LEU A 230 -3.80 2.70 -18.55
C LEU A 230 -3.61 4.11 -19.15
N GLU A 231 -3.84 4.23 -20.46
CA GLU A 231 -3.75 5.46 -21.25
C GLU A 231 -4.78 6.52 -20.81
N LYS A 232 -5.87 6.12 -20.13
CA LYS A 232 -6.84 7.04 -19.53
C LYS A 232 -6.26 7.80 -18.32
N PHE A 233 -5.24 7.25 -17.69
CA PHE A 233 -4.61 7.80 -16.48
C PHE A 233 -3.20 8.36 -16.73
N ILE A 234 -2.52 7.87 -17.77
CA ILE A 234 -1.14 8.24 -18.11
C ILE A 234 -1.08 8.57 -19.61
N SER A 235 -0.86 9.85 -19.93
CA SER A 235 -0.75 10.33 -21.31
C SER A 235 0.59 10.02 -21.97
N ASP A 236 1.64 9.79 -21.18
CA ASP A 236 2.98 9.45 -21.67
C ASP A 236 3.05 7.99 -22.10
N GLY A 237 3.00 7.77 -23.42
CA GLY A 237 3.08 6.44 -24.03
C GLY A 237 4.36 5.65 -23.67
N SER A 238 5.48 6.33 -23.40
CA SER A 238 6.72 5.67 -23.00
C SER A 238 6.62 5.09 -21.58
N ARG A 239 5.95 5.82 -20.66
CA ARG A 239 5.67 5.35 -19.30
C ARG A 239 4.64 4.22 -19.30
N VAL A 240 3.61 4.34 -20.13
CA VAL A 240 2.62 3.29 -20.36
C VAL A 240 3.32 2.00 -20.81
N GLN A 241 4.20 2.08 -21.81
CA GLN A 241 4.93 0.90 -22.30
C GLN A 241 5.83 0.28 -21.23
N LYS A 242 6.55 1.10 -20.45
CA LYS A 242 7.39 0.60 -19.35
C LYS A 242 6.56 -0.15 -18.30
N LEU A 243 5.39 0.36 -17.92
CA LEU A 243 4.48 -0.32 -17.00
C LEU A 243 3.95 -1.62 -17.61
N ARG A 244 3.45 -1.58 -18.86
CA ARG A 244 2.94 -2.75 -19.58
C ARG A 244 3.97 -3.87 -19.68
N ASN A 245 5.25 -3.56 -19.86
CA ASN A 245 6.33 -4.55 -19.88
C ASN A 245 6.44 -5.35 -18.56
N THR A 246 6.03 -4.76 -17.44
CA THR A 246 6.00 -5.43 -16.13
C THR A 246 4.73 -6.25 -15.89
N PHE A 247 3.70 -6.09 -16.71
CA PHE A 247 2.45 -6.80 -16.50
C PHE A 247 2.55 -8.28 -16.90
N VAL A 248 1.75 -9.08 -16.21
CA VAL A 248 1.37 -10.43 -16.62
C VAL A 248 -0.05 -10.38 -17.17
N GLU A 249 -0.38 -11.33 -18.06
CA GLU A 249 -1.74 -11.46 -18.58
C GLU A 249 -2.69 -11.81 -17.44
N GLN A 250 -3.79 -11.06 -17.36
CA GLN A 250 -4.81 -11.20 -16.32
C GLN A 250 -6.18 -11.11 -16.98
N TYR A 251 -7.08 -12.02 -16.59
CA TYR A 251 -8.41 -12.16 -17.17
C TYR A 251 -9.48 -12.15 -16.07
N SER A 252 -10.65 -11.58 -16.38
CA SER A 252 -11.84 -11.68 -15.52
C SER A 252 -12.49 -13.06 -15.70
N LEU A 253 -13.10 -13.59 -14.64
CA LEU A 253 -13.89 -14.84 -14.71
C LEU A 253 -15.29 -14.64 -15.32
N GLU A 254 -15.69 -13.39 -15.57
CA GLU A 254 -16.91 -13.10 -16.31
C GLU A 254 -16.74 -13.59 -17.76
N MET A 255 -17.21 -14.81 -18.02
CA MET A 255 -17.39 -15.33 -19.37
C MET A 255 -18.42 -14.45 -20.08
N SER A 256 -18.03 -13.86 -21.21
CA SER A 256 -18.94 -13.11 -22.07
C SER A 256 -20.06 -14.02 -22.59
N LEU A 257 -21.25 -13.88 -22.04
CA LEU A 257 -22.52 -14.30 -22.67
C LEU A 257 -22.93 -13.36 -23.83
N TYR A 258 -22.03 -12.49 -24.30
CA TYR A 258 -22.22 -11.67 -25.49
C TYR A 258 -21.30 -12.17 -26.62
N CYS A 259 -21.92 -12.89 -27.57
CA CYS A 259 -21.31 -13.39 -28.80
C CYS A 259 -20.87 -12.28 -29.79
N GLY A 260 -19.84 -12.58 -30.58
CA GLY A 260 -19.68 -12.06 -31.94
C GLY A 260 -18.31 -11.45 -32.23
N HIS A 261 -17.47 -12.19 -32.96
CA HIS A 261 -16.15 -11.87 -33.54
C HIS A 261 -14.92 -12.40 -32.79
N ALA A 262 -14.44 -13.54 -33.31
CA ALA A 262 -13.06 -14.05 -33.31
C ALA A 262 -12.22 -13.87 -32.05
N GLY A 263 -12.34 -14.83 -31.13
CA GLY A 263 -11.42 -14.97 -30.00
C GLY A 263 -11.99 -15.85 -28.90
N ALA A 264 -12.43 -17.07 -29.23
CA ALA A 264 -12.78 -18.05 -28.21
C ALA A 264 -11.53 -18.28 -27.35
N VAL A 265 -11.63 -18.00 -26.05
CA VAL A 265 -10.64 -18.39 -25.06
C VAL A 265 -10.70 -19.91 -24.95
N ASN A 266 -9.87 -20.60 -25.74
CA ASN A 266 -9.57 -22.01 -25.50
C ASN A 266 -8.74 -22.08 -24.23
N ILE A 267 -9.39 -22.37 -23.11
CA ILE A 267 -8.71 -22.84 -21.90
C ILE A 267 -8.07 -24.19 -22.28
N PRO A 268 -6.74 -24.35 -22.21
CA PRO A 268 -6.12 -25.65 -22.47
C PRO A 268 -6.66 -26.65 -21.46
N THR A 269 -7.31 -27.71 -21.95
CA THR A 269 -7.88 -28.82 -21.17
C THR A 269 -6.82 -29.70 -20.48
N SER A 270 -5.59 -29.23 -20.28
CA SER A 270 -4.50 -30.00 -19.68
C SER A 270 -4.40 -29.88 -18.15
N VAL A 271 -5.37 -29.27 -17.46
CA VAL A 271 -5.35 -29.14 -15.98
C VAL A 271 -6.62 -29.71 -15.34
N ALA A 272 -7.13 -30.82 -15.89
CA ALA A 272 -8.22 -31.58 -15.29
C ALA A 272 -7.92 -33.09 -15.33
N LYS A 273 -6.76 -33.48 -14.79
CA LYS A 273 -6.51 -34.83 -14.24
C LYS A 273 -5.45 -34.75 -13.14
N GLN A 274 -5.91 -34.64 -11.90
CA GLN A 274 -5.42 -35.37 -10.73
C GLN A 274 -6.57 -35.45 -9.72
#